data_AF-A0A7S3WPG7-F1
#
_entry.id   AF-A0A7S3WPG7-F1
#
_cell.length_a   1.000
_cell.length_b   1.000
_cell.length_c   1.000
_cell.angle_alpha   90.00
_cell.angle_beta   90.00
_cell.angle_gamma   90.00
#
_symmetry.space_group_name_H-M   'P 1'
#
loop_
_entity.id
_entity.type
_entity.pdbx_description
1 polymer ?
#
loop_
_entity_poly.entity_id
_entity_poly.type
_entity_poly.pdbx_seq_one_letter_code
_entity_poly.pdbx_strand_id
1 'polypeptide(L)'
;AAEAARAWSGKGSVSRVLPLLDRVSQVVLAVPSPAMRLVAHGALAQAHRASARLDLEAEQWSSALAATADAPPALQLHAANGAALCALCRADAASLKRSCSLASEARDAL
;
A
#
# COMPACT_ATOMS: atom_id res chain seq x y z
N ALA A 1 -15.50 -19.00 -9.30
CA ALA A 1 -14.91 -17.64 -9.14
C ALA A 1 -15.75 -16.73 -8.23
N ALA A 2 -17.07 -16.62 -8.43
CA ALA A 2 -17.95 -15.80 -7.58
C ALA A 2 -18.08 -16.29 -6.13
N GLU A 3 -17.89 -17.59 -5.87
CA GLU A 3 -17.95 -18.19 -4.53
C GLU A 3 -16.73 -17.85 -3.66
N ALA A 4 -15.54 -17.76 -4.25
CA ALA A 4 -14.32 -17.34 -3.55
C ALA A 4 -14.40 -15.86 -3.12
N ALA A 5 -15.05 -15.01 -3.93
CA ALA A 5 -15.31 -13.62 -3.58
C ALA A 5 -16.34 -13.48 -2.43
N ARG A 6 -17.31 -14.40 -2.31
CA ARG A 6 -18.28 -14.42 -1.21
C ARG A 6 -17.69 -14.95 0.11
N ALA A 7 -16.73 -15.88 0.05
CA ALA A 7 -15.99 -16.34 1.23
C ALA A 7 -15.16 -15.21 1.88
N TRP A 8 -14.81 -14.17 1.11
CA TRP A 8 -14.12 -12.98 1.59
C TRP A 8 -15.06 -11.81 1.93
N SER A 9 -16.35 -12.07 2.17
CA SER A 9 -17.27 -11.10 2.78
C SER A 9 -17.03 -10.87 4.28
N GLY A 10 -15.92 -11.40 4.81
CA GLY A 10 -15.52 -11.31 6.20
C GLY A 10 -15.12 -9.90 6.64
N LYS A 11 -16.11 -9.01 6.81
CA LYS A 11 -15.96 -7.82 7.68
C LYS A 11 -15.45 -8.20 9.09
N GLY A 12 -15.64 -9.45 9.51
CA GLY A 12 -15.07 -10.03 10.73
C GLY A 12 -13.69 -10.69 10.60
N SER A 13 -13.14 -10.87 9.40
CA SER A 13 -11.86 -11.59 9.18
C SER A 13 -10.65 -10.64 9.22
N VAL A 14 -10.70 -9.56 8.42
CA VAL A 14 -9.57 -8.60 8.37
C VAL A 14 -9.39 -7.88 9.69
N SER A 15 -10.48 -7.50 10.37
CA SER A 15 -10.45 -6.83 11.68
C SER A 15 -9.79 -7.68 12.77
N ARG A 16 -9.87 -9.01 12.70
CA ARG A 16 -9.20 -9.92 13.63
C ARG A 16 -7.72 -10.10 13.33
N VAL A 17 -7.33 -9.99 12.06
CA VAL A 17 -5.95 -10.21 11.61
C VAL A 17 -5.14 -8.91 11.58
N LEU A 18 -5.80 -7.74 11.49
CA LEU A 18 -5.14 -6.43 11.41
C LEU A 18 -4.14 -6.18 12.57
N PRO A 19 -4.46 -6.47 13.85
CA PRO A 19 -3.48 -6.30 14.94
C PRO A 19 -2.27 -7.23 14.81
N LEU A 20 -2.47 -8.44 14.27
CA LEU A 20 -1.38 -9.39 14.03
C LEU A 20 -0.50 -8.91 12.88
N LEU A 21 -1.11 -8.46 11.78
CA LEU A 21 -0.43 -7.86 10.63
C LEU A 21 0.39 -6.63 11.04
N ASP A 22 -0.19 -5.76 11.89
CA ASP A 22 0.50 -4.57 12.38
C ASP A 22 1.75 -4.94 13.19
N ARG A 23 1.62 -5.90 14.11
CA ARG A 23 2.75 -6.41 14.91
C ARG A 23 3.82 -7.10 14.06
N VAL A 24 3.44 -7.92 13.09
CA VAL A 24 4.40 -8.57 12.17
C VAL A 24 5.11 -7.53 11.31
N SER A 25 4.38 -6.50 10.87
CA SER A 25 4.95 -5.42 10.07
C SER A 25 5.98 -4.63 10.84
N GLN A 26 5.79 -4.37 12.15
CA GLN A 26 6.82 -3.71 12.97
C GLN A 26 8.16 -4.46 12.96
N VAL A 27 8.13 -5.80 12.95
CA VAL A 27 9.35 -6.63 12.83
C VAL A 27 9.97 -6.51 11.45
N VAL A 28 9.16 -6.55 10.39
CA VAL A 28 9.64 -6.45 9.00
C VAL A 28 10.18 -5.05 8.69
N LEU A 29 9.59 -3.99 9.25
CA LEU A 29 10.04 -2.61 9.05
C LEU A 29 11.42 -2.33 9.66
N ALA A 30 11.83 -3.11 10.67
CA ALA A 30 13.18 -3.08 11.20
C ALA A 30 14.24 -3.62 10.21
N VAL A 31 13.84 -4.35 9.17
CA VAL A 31 14.75 -4.87 8.15
C VAL A 31 15.10 -3.75 7.15
N PRO A 32 16.39 -3.53 6.81
CA PRO A 32 16.82 -2.51 5.85
C PRO A 32 16.67 -3.01 4.39
N SER A 33 15.48 -3.47 4.02
CA SER A 33 15.18 -3.91 2.64
C SER A 33 13.97 -3.13 2.12
N PRO A 34 14.14 -2.29 1.09
CA PRO A 34 13.03 -1.55 0.47
C PRO A 34 11.91 -2.48 -0.02
N ALA A 35 12.26 -3.64 -0.58
CA ALA A 35 11.27 -4.63 -1.03
C ALA A 35 10.43 -5.18 0.13
N MET A 36 11.08 -5.55 1.24
CA MET A 36 10.36 -6.06 2.42
C MET A 36 9.49 -4.98 3.07
N ARG A 37 9.99 -3.74 3.16
CA ARG A 37 9.23 -2.60 3.67
C ARG A 37 8.03 -2.28 2.79
N LEU A 38 8.20 -2.33 1.46
CA LEU A 38 7.11 -2.16 0.51
C LEU A 38 6.02 -3.23 0.68
N VAL A 39 6.42 -4.50 0.84
CA VAL A 39 5.47 -5.60 1.11
C VAL A 39 4.71 -5.36 2.41
N ALA A 40 5.40 -4.99 3.50
CA ALA A 40 4.78 -4.74 4.79
C ALA A 40 3.78 -3.56 4.73
N HIS A 41 4.21 -2.42 4.19
CA HIS A 41 3.34 -1.26 4.04
C HIS A 41 2.17 -1.53 3.09
N GLY A 42 2.40 -2.19 1.95
CA GLY A 42 1.35 -2.55 1.00
C GLY A 42 0.31 -3.50 1.59
N ALA A 43 0.74 -4.52 2.35
CA ALA A 43 -0.17 -5.43 3.04
C ALA A 43 -1.04 -4.70 4.08
N LEU A 44 -0.44 -3.82 4.88
CA LEU A 44 -1.18 -3.00 5.84
C LEU A 44 -2.14 -2.04 5.14
N ALA A 45 -1.72 -1.40 4.05
CA ALA A 45 -2.57 -0.51 3.27
C ALA A 45 -3.81 -1.24 2.75
N GLN A 46 -3.64 -2.44 2.18
CA GLN A 46 -4.75 -3.28 1.71
C GLN A 46 -5.68 -3.70 2.86
N ALA A 47 -5.13 -4.04 4.02
CA ALA A 47 -5.93 -4.40 5.19
C ALA A 47 -6.73 -3.20 5.75
N HIS A 48 -6.14 -2.00 5.75
CA HIS A 48 -6.84 -0.76 6.08
C HIS A 48 -7.94 -0.43 5.07
N ARG A 49 -7.68 -0.58 3.77
CA ARG A 49 -8.70 -0.42 2.72
C ARG A 49 -9.89 -1.36 2.93
N ALA A 50 -9.62 -2.65 3.16
CA ALA A 50 -10.66 -3.63 3.43
C ALA A 50 -11.47 -3.33 4.71
N SER A 51 -10.87 -2.57 5.64
CA SER A 51 -11.50 -2.09 6.86
C SER A 51 -12.07 -0.66 6.74
N ALA A 52 -12.11 -0.09 5.53
CA ALA A 52 -12.56 1.28 5.24
C ALA A 52 -11.80 2.38 6.02
N ARG A 53 -10.55 2.14 6.42
CA ARG A 53 -9.68 3.12 7.10
C ARG A 53 -8.76 3.82 6.10
N LEU A 54 -9.33 4.66 5.25
CA LEU A 54 -8.61 5.24 4.10
C LEU A 54 -7.47 6.18 4.48
N ASP A 55 -7.53 6.86 5.63
CA ASP A 55 -6.44 7.72 6.09
C ASP A 55 -5.20 6.89 6.48
N LEU A 56 -5.41 5.76 7.18
CA LEU A 56 -4.31 4.85 7.48
C LEU A 56 -3.76 4.15 6.23
N GLU A 57 -4.64 3.81 5.28
CA GLU A 57 -4.17 3.33 3.98
C GLU A 57 -3.21 4.34 3.32
N ALA A 58 -3.57 5.63 3.35
CA ALA A 58 -2.74 6.69 2.80
C ALA A 58 -1.41 6.85 3.53
N GLU A 59 -1.40 6.76 4.87
CA GLU A 59 -0.17 6.77 5.69
C GLU A 59 0.79 5.64 5.30
N GLN A 60 0.25 4.43 5.08
CA GLN A 60 1.06 3.28 4.67
C GLN A 60 1.65 3.46 3.27
N TRP A 61 0.88 3.97 2.30
CA TRP A 61 1.42 4.25 0.97
C TRP A 61 2.43 5.41 0.96
N SER A 62 2.24 6.43 1.79
CA SER A 62 3.23 7.49 1.98
C SER A 62 4.54 6.95 2.54
N SER A 63 4.45 6.05 3.52
CA SER A 63 5.63 5.39 4.10
C SER A 63 6.31 4.46 3.10
N ALA A 64 5.54 3.75 2.27
CA ALA A 64 6.07 2.93 1.19
C ALA A 64 6.83 3.77 0.15
N LEU A 65 6.27 4.90 -0.28
CA LEU A 65 6.93 5.84 -1.20
C LEU A 65 8.29 6.30 -0.65
N ALA A 66 8.34 6.69 0.62
CA ALA A 66 9.58 7.08 1.28
C ALA A 66 10.58 5.92 1.36
N ALA A 67 10.11 4.71 1.70
CA ALA A 67 10.96 3.53 1.80
C ALA A 67 11.55 3.09 0.44
N THR A 68 10.90 3.45 -0.67
CA THR A 68 11.34 3.09 -2.02
C THR A 68 12.03 4.21 -2.79
N ALA A 69 12.21 5.42 -2.22
CA ALA A 69 12.71 6.59 -2.95
C ALA A 69 14.02 6.33 -3.73
N ASP A 70 14.95 5.57 -3.13
CA ASP A 70 16.23 5.20 -3.75
C ASP A 70 16.29 3.73 -4.21
N ALA A 71 15.15 3.04 -4.25
CA ALA A 71 15.05 1.64 -4.65
C ALA A 71 14.99 1.48 -6.18
N PRO A 72 15.15 0.27 -6.74
CA PRO A 72 14.98 0.06 -8.18
C PRO A 72 13.63 0.59 -8.71
N PRO A 73 13.57 1.08 -9.97
CA PRO A 73 12.36 1.73 -10.51
C PRO A 73 11.09 0.88 -10.43
N ALA A 74 11.21 -0.45 -10.50
CA ALA A 74 10.08 -1.37 -10.34
C ALA A 74 9.39 -1.25 -8.96
N LEU A 75 10.16 -1.04 -7.89
CA LEU A 75 9.64 -0.90 -6.54
C LEU A 75 9.02 0.49 -6.34
N GLN A 76 9.66 1.53 -6.87
CA GLN A 76 9.12 2.89 -6.89
C GLN A 76 7.77 2.94 -7.62
N LEU A 77 7.68 2.31 -8.80
CA LEU A 77 6.46 2.21 -9.58
C LEU A 77 5.34 1.50 -8.80
N HIS A 78 5.66 0.42 -8.09
CA HIS A 78 4.67 -0.30 -7.29
C HIS A 78 4.12 0.58 -6.16
N ALA A 79 4.99 1.29 -5.42
CA ALA A 79 4.57 2.20 -4.35
C ALA A 79 3.71 3.35 -4.90
N ALA A 80 4.11 3.96 -6.03
CA ALA A 80 3.40 5.05 -6.68
C ALA A 80 2.00 4.63 -7.19
N ASN A 81 1.88 3.44 -7.77
CA ASN A 81 0.58 2.90 -8.20
C ASN A 81 -0.36 2.64 -7.01
N GLY A 82 0.16 2.11 -5.90
CA GLY A 82 -0.61 1.93 -4.67
C GLY A 82 -1.13 3.24 -4.11
N ALA A 83 -0.25 4.25 -4.03
CA ALA A 83 -0.59 5.60 -3.58
C ALA A 83 -1.62 6.29 -4.49
N ALA A 84 -1.47 6.16 -5.82
CA ALA A 84 -2.41 6.71 -6.79
C ALA A 84 -3.82 6.11 -6.63
N LEU A 85 -3.91 4.80 -6.47
CA LEU A 85 -5.19 4.13 -6.24
C LEU A 85 -5.83 4.56 -4.91
N CYS A 86 -5.04 4.70 -3.84
CA CYS A 86 -5.54 5.22 -2.56
C CYS A 86 -6.06 6.66 -2.70
N ALA A 87 -5.32 7.54 -3.38
CA ALA A 87 -5.73 8.92 -3.64
C ALA A 87 -7.03 8.98 -4.46
N LEU A 88 -7.18 8.10 -5.46
CA LEU A 88 -8.42 7.95 -6.22
C LEU A 88 -9.60 7.56 -5.31
N CYS A 89 -9.42 6.57 -4.43
CA CYS A 89 -10.45 6.15 -3.47
C CYS A 89 -10.86 7.27 -2.48
N ARG A 90 -9.93 8.18 -2.16
CA ARG A 90 -10.16 9.33 -1.28
C ARG A 90 -10.68 10.57 -2.00
N ALA A 91 -10.83 10.53 -3.33
CA ALA A 91 -11.12 11.69 -4.17
C ALA A 91 -10.11 12.85 -3.99
N ASP A 92 -8.85 12.54 -3.71
CA ASP A 92 -7.76 13.52 -3.56
C ASP A 92 -7.03 13.70 -4.89
N ALA A 93 -7.46 14.69 -5.67
CA ALA A 93 -6.90 14.97 -6.99
C ALA A 93 -5.42 15.41 -6.95
N ALA A 94 -4.99 16.10 -5.91
CA ALA A 94 -3.63 16.60 -5.80
C ALA A 94 -2.65 15.45 -5.55
N SER A 95 -2.99 14.56 -4.61
CA SER A 95 -2.20 13.36 -4.33
C SER A 95 -2.24 12.37 -5.49
N LEU A 96 -3.37 12.24 -6.19
CA LEU A 96 -3.49 11.41 -7.39
C LEU A 96 -2.53 11.89 -8.48
N LYS A 97 -2.59 13.18 -8.83
CA LYS A 97 -1.71 13.77 -9.86
C LYS A 97 -0.24 13.54 -9.53
N ARG A 98 0.16 13.80 -8.28
CA ARG A 98 1.54 13.58 -7.82
C ARG A 98 1.96 12.13 -7.96
N SER A 99 1.14 11.20 -7.52
CA SER A 99 1.46 9.76 -7.54
C SER A 99 1.54 9.23 -8.98
N CYS A 100 0.68 9.73 -9.87
CA CYS A 100 0.77 9.41 -11.30
C CYS A 100 2.06 9.93 -11.94
N SER A 101 2.51 11.15 -11.61
CA SER A 101 3.80 11.67 -12.08
C SER A 101 4.97 10.78 -11.65
N LEU A 102 5.02 10.42 -10.36
CA LEU A 102 6.04 9.51 -9.84
C LEU A 102 6.00 8.13 -10.53
N ALA A 103 4.80 7.61 -10.79
CA ALA A 103 4.64 6.34 -11.51
C ALA A 103 5.13 6.44 -12.96
N SER A 104 4.87 7.55 -13.65
CA SER A 104 5.39 7.78 -15.01
C SER A 104 6.92 7.86 -15.02
N GLU A 105 7.51 8.63 -14.11
CA GLU A 105 8.98 8.75 -13.98
C GLU A 105 9.64 7.39 -13.70
N ALA A 106 9.10 6.62 -12.75
CA ALA A 106 9.62 5.29 -12.44
C ALA A 106 9.45 4.30 -13.60
N ARG A 107 8.34 4.37 -14.34
CA ARG A 107 8.11 3.52 -15.53
C ARG A 107 9.11 3.83 -16.64
N ASP A 108 9.40 5.11 -16.87
CA ASP A 108 10.30 5.53 -17.94
C ASP A 108 11.77 5.18 -17.64
N ALA A 109 12.07 4.82 -16.39
CA ALA A 109 13.38 4.36 -15.93
C ALA A 109 13.55 2.82 -15.87
N LEU A 110 12.54 2.03 -16.25
CA LEU A 110 12.58 0.56 -16.34
C LEU A 110 13.22 0.08 -17.65
#